data_AF-A0A494XDV7-F1
#
_entry.id   AF-A0A494XDV7-F1
#
_cell.length_a   1.000
_cell.length_b   1.000
_cell.length_c   1.000
_cell.angle_alpha   90.00
_cell.angle_beta   90.00
_cell.angle_gamma   90.00
#
_symmetry.space_group_name_H-M   'P 1'
#
loop_
_entity.id
_entity.type
_entity.pdbx_description
1 polymer ?
#
loop_
_entity_poly.entity_id
_entity_poly.type
_entity_poly.pdbx_seq_one_letter_code
_entity_poly.pdbx_strand_id
1 'polypeptide(L)'
;MNIKDLLPYISTLVVIIGWFFAYFSNKRAKRYEMFLTKTEINLKEISGPMINQMNIILRDQDKASRFLKLQSLIDNLGGVKSPLFLESSPEIIYRYNRLEQYFYQYQTEPNETNYEQLWTAFGQFYERVLRKLEECHRVVFKSFDWNYRMERKNPFFRLLFESFRISYEFITGITQFSLLVCVLTLIEFVAHLVERTATQVLLVKYAPLIFPLTAMIIIFWLCFYGLNHAIFNYKKDWVRPKKPAEGFGSYTVDRIKKKYPYPTYDDAHNNQDTQPAIDIQQPANSDQDEVKVS
;
A
#
# COMPACT_ATOMS: atom_id res chain seq x y z
N MET A 1 27.18 -42.22 -25.85
CA MET A 1 27.72 -41.05 -25.13
C MET A 1 27.90 -41.47 -23.68
N ASN A 2 29.12 -41.43 -23.14
CA ASN A 2 29.37 -41.88 -21.77
C ASN A 2 28.93 -40.79 -20.78
N ILE A 3 28.43 -41.19 -19.60
CA ILE A 3 28.03 -40.27 -18.51
C ILE A 3 29.17 -39.31 -18.13
N LYS A 4 30.43 -39.76 -18.26
CA LYS A 4 31.62 -38.95 -18.00
C LYS A 4 31.75 -37.74 -18.94
N ASP A 5 31.27 -37.87 -20.19
CA ASP A 5 31.31 -36.78 -21.17
C ASP A 5 30.20 -35.75 -20.92
N LEU A 6 29.12 -36.15 -20.22
CA LEU A 6 27.98 -35.28 -19.89
C LEU A 6 28.22 -34.44 -18.63
N LEU A 7 29.07 -34.92 -17.72
CA LEU A 7 29.42 -34.30 -16.44
C LEU A 7 29.87 -32.83 -16.54
N PRO A 8 30.79 -32.43 -17.46
CA PRO A 8 31.20 -31.03 -17.58
C PRO A 8 30.07 -30.13 -18.09
N TYR A 9 29.19 -30.63 -18.98
CA TYR A 9 28.03 -29.89 -19.45
C TYR A 9 27.03 -29.64 -18.32
N ILE A 10 26.73 -30.66 -17.52
CA ILE A 10 25.86 -30.52 -16.34
C ILE A 10 26.45 -29.52 -15.36
N SER A 11 27.74 -29.61 -15.04
CA SER A 11 28.42 -28.67 -14.14
C SER A 11 28.30 -27.23 -14.65
N THR A 12 28.52 -27.02 -15.95
CA THR A 12 28.42 -25.69 -16.57
C THR A 12 26.98 -25.16 -16.50
N LEU A 13 25.99 -26.02 -16.77
CA LEU A 13 24.56 -25.68 -16.67
C LEU A 13 24.17 -25.28 -15.25
N VAL A 14 24.64 -26.01 -14.24
CA VAL A 14 24.41 -25.72 -12.82
C VAL A 14 25.00 -24.36 -12.44
N VAL A 15 26.21 -24.03 -12.92
CA VAL A 15 26.85 -22.73 -12.66
C VAL A 15 26.07 -21.59 -13.30
N ILE A 16 25.66 -21.74 -14.57
CA ILE A 16 24.88 -20.72 -15.28
C ILE A 16 23.53 -20.49 -14.59
N ILE A 17 22.83 -21.56 -14.22
CA ILE A 17 21.56 -21.49 -13.49
C ILE A 17 21.78 -20.83 -12.11
N GLY A 18 22.80 -21.24 -11.37
CA GLY A 18 23.13 -20.68 -10.06
C GLY A 18 23.41 -19.18 -10.12
N TRP A 19 24.21 -18.75 -11.10
CA TRP A 19 24.49 -17.33 -11.34
C TRP A 19 23.23 -16.54 -11.71
N PHE A 20 22.37 -17.11 -12.57
CA PHE A 20 21.10 -16.50 -12.95
C PHE A 20 20.19 -16.30 -11.74
N PHE A 21 20.01 -17.34 -10.90
CA PHE A 21 19.22 -17.24 -9.68
C PHE A 21 19.81 -16.25 -8.67
N ALA A 22 21.13 -16.26 -8.47
CA ALA A 22 21.79 -15.31 -7.57
C ALA A 22 21.58 -13.86 -8.03
N TYR A 23 21.72 -13.59 -9.33
CA TYR A 23 21.50 -12.27 -9.92
C TYR A 23 20.06 -11.79 -9.74
N PHE A 24 19.08 -12.65 -10.06
CA PHE A 24 17.65 -12.30 -9.92
C PHE A 24 17.23 -12.12 -8.47
N SER A 25 17.71 -12.98 -7.56
CA SER A 25 17.45 -12.87 -6.13
C SER A 25 18.02 -11.57 -5.55
N ASN A 26 19.26 -11.23 -5.89
CA ASN A 26 19.89 -9.98 -5.43
C ASN A 26 19.16 -8.74 -5.96
N LYS A 27 18.82 -8.74 -7.26
CA LYS A 27 18.04 -7.65 -7.87
C LYS A 27 16.66 -7.49 -7.23
N ARG A 28 15.99 -8.61 -6.89
CA ARG A 28 14.70 -8.60 -6.20
C ARG A 28 14.83 -8.08 -4.77
N ALA A 29 15.85 -8.52 -4.03
CA ALA A 29 16.12 -8.05 -2.68
C ALA A 29 16.35 -6.52 -2.66
N LYS A 30 17.22 -6.01 -3.52
CA LYS A 30 17.50 -4.57 -3.64
C LYS A 30 16.26 -3.73 -3.98
N ARG A 31 15.41 -4.24 -4.89
CA ARG A 31 14.13 -3.57 -5.23
C ARG A 31 13.17 -3.56 -4.03
N TYR A 32 13.14 -4.63 -3.26
CA TYR A 32 12.28 -4.74 -2.08
C TYR A 32 12.75 -3.81 -0.95
N GLU A 33 14.05 -3.71 -0.70
CA GLU A 33 14.62 -2.75 0.25
C GLU A 33 14.29 -1.31 -0.17
N MET A 34 14.53 -0.96 -1.43
CA MET A 34 14.18 0.37 -1.94
C MET A 34 12.68 0.67 -1.80
N PHE A 35 11.82 -0.33 -2.02
CA PHE A 35 10.38 -0.20 -1.80
C PHE A 35 10.03 0.04 -0.32
N LEU A 36 10.66 -0.69 0.60
CA LEU A 36 10.48 -0.49 2.04
C LEU A 36 10.94 0.90 2.48
N THR A 37 12.13 1.34 2.07
CA THR A 37 12.64 2.68 2.40
C THR A 37 11.72 3.77 1.88
N LYS A 38 11.23 3.66 0.63
CA LYS A 38 10.24 4.60 0.09
C LYS A 38 8.93 4.59 0.87
N THR A 39 8.48 3.41 1.29
CA THR A 39 7.25 3.28 2.09
C THR A 39 7.40 3.92 3.46
N GLU A 40 8.56 3.78 4.09
CA GLU A 40 8.88 4.41 5.38
C GLU A 40 8.96 5.93 5.25
N ILE A 41 9.61 6.44 4.21
CA ILE A 41 9.66 7.87 3.88
C ILE A 41 8.24 8.40 3.68
N ASN A 42 7.43 7.74 2.83
CA ASN A 42 6.04 8.15 2.61
C ASN A 42 5.21 8.13 3.91
N LEU A 43 5.44 7.16 4.79
CA LEU A 43 4.77 7.10 6.10
C LEU A 43 5.14 8.30 6.97
N LYS A 44 6.44 8.62 7.07
CA LYS A 44 6.99 9.64 7.96
C LYS A 44 6.78 11.07 7.46
N GLU A 45 6.91 11.28 6.15
CA GLU A 45 6.95 12.62 5.54
C GLU A 45 5.63 13.02 4.89
N ILE A 46 4.81 12.06 4.45
CA ILE A 46 3.56 12.34 3.70
C ILE A 46 2.35 11.96 4.53
N SER A 47 2.08 10.66 4.69
CA SER A 47 0.82 10.18 5.25
C SER A 47 0.66 10.54 6.73
N GLY A 48 1.73 10.44 7.53
CA GLY A 48 1.70 10.78 8.96
C GLY A 48 1.38 12.25 9.23
N PRO A 49 2.17 13.20 8.71
CA PRO A 49 1.90 14.63 8.86
C PRO A 49 0.54 15.04 8.31
N MET A 50 0.14 14.51 7.15
CA MET A 50 -1.15 14.81 6.54
C MET A 50 -2.32 14.36 7.42
N ILE A 51 -2.26 13.17 8.01
CA ILE A 51 -3.27 12.69 8.97
C ILE A 51 -3.29 13.55 10.23
N ASN A 52 -2.13 13.97 10.74
CA ASN A 52 -2.08 14.85 11.90
C ASN A 52 -2.76 16.19 11.62
N GLN A 53 -2.49 16.81 10.47
CA GLN A 53 -3.16 18.05 10.05
C GLN A 53 -4.68 17.87 9.94
N MET A 54 -5.15 16.80 9.31
CA MET A 54 -6.58 16.53 9.22
C MET A 54 -7.23 16.25 10.58
N ASN A 55 -6.54 15.57 11.50
CA ASN A 55 -7.02 15.37 12.86
C ASN A 55 -7.14 16.69 13.62
N ILE A 56 -6.22 17.63 13.41
CA ILE A 56 -6.30 18.97 14.00
C ILE A 56 -7.54 19.72 13.49
N ILE A 57 -7.87 19.61 12.20
CA ILE A 57 -9.08 20.18 11.61
C ILE A 57 -10.34 19.55 12.23
N LEU A 58 -10.39 18.22 12.34
CA LEU A 58 -11.55 17.51 12.89
C LEU A 58 -11.80 17.80 14.37
N ARG A 59 -10.74 18.07 15.15
CA ARG A 59 -10.83 18.35 16.59
C ARG A 59 -11.17 19.80 16.91
N ASP A 60 -11.00 20.69 15.95
CA ASP A 60 -11.20 22.12 16.16
C ASP A 60 -12.68 22.46 16.30
N GLN A 61 -13.07 23.03 17.44
CA GLN A 61 -14.47 23.37 17.68
C GLN A 61 -14.90 24.67 16.98
N ASP A 62 -13.97 25.60 16.76
CA ASP A 62 -14.27 26.86 16.10
C ASP A 62 -14.36 26.69 14.58
N LYS A 63 -15.49 27.13 13.99
CA LYS A 63 -15.75 27.03 12.54
C LYS A 63 -14.74 27.84 11.74
N ALA A 64 -14.46 29.08 12.18
CA ALA A 64 -13.59 29.98 11.43
C ALA A 64 -12.15 29.44 11.42
N SER A 65 -11.62 29.07 12.60
CA SER A 65 -10.31 28.43 12.72
C SER A 65 -10.23 27.11 11.93
N ARG A 66 -11.29 26.30 11.96
CA ARG A 66 -11.35 25.05 11.19
C ARG A 66 -11.27 25.29 9.68
N PHE A 67 -11.98 26.30 9.18
CA PHE A 67 -11.95 26.66 7.77
C PHE A 67 -10.57 27.18 7.34
N LEU A 68 -9.95 28.03 8.16
CA LEU A 68 -8.58 28.52 7.93
C LEU A 68 -7.56 27.37 7.89
N LYS A 69 -7.71 26.38 8.78
CA LYS A 69 -6.86 25.18 8.78
C LYS A 69 -7.10 24.30 7.56
N LEU A 70 -8.35 24.17 7.11
CA LEU A 70 -8.68 23.45 5.89
C LEU A 70 -8.09 24.14 4.65
N GLN A 71 -8.20 25.46 4.58
CA GLN A 71 -7.57 26.26 3.53
C GLN A 71 -6.05 26.05 3.52
N SER A 72 -5.40 26.15 4.68
CA SER A 72 -3.97 25.89 4.81
C SER A 72 -3.60 24.47 4.35
N LEU A 73 -4.42 23.47 4.66
CA LEU A 73 -4.20 22.11 4.19
C LEU A 73 -4.29 22.03 2.65
N ILE A 74 -5.27 22.66 2.03
CA ILE A 74 -5.42 22.69 0.57
C ILE A 74 -4.23 23.42 -0.06
N ASP A 75 -3.86 24.59 0.42
CA ASP A 75 -2.73 25.35 -0.12
C ASP A 75 -1.39 24.58 -0.02
N ASN A 76 -1.17 23.91 1.12
CA ASN A 76 0.02 23.07 1.34
C ASN A 76 0.06 21.86 0.39
N LEU A 77 -1.10 21.30 0.04
CA LEU A 77 -1.23 20.13 -0.82
C LEU A 77 -1.37 20.49 -2.31
N GLY A 78 -1.76 21.71 -2.67
CA GLY A 78 -1.83 22.20 -4.04
C GLY A 78 -0.53 22.86 -4.52
N GLY A 79 0.37 23.21 -3.60
CA GLY A 79 1.62 23.91 -3.92
C GLY A 79 2.64 23.11 -4.73
N VAL A 80 3.62 23.80 -5.32
CA VAL A 80 4.71 23.20 -6.14
C VAL A 80 5.54 22.17 -5.36
N LYS A 81 5.62 22.32 -4.04
CA LYS A 81 6.30 21.39 -3.12
C LYS A 81 5.33 20.38 -2.49
N SER A 82 4.19 20.11 -3.13
CA SER A 82 3.18 19.26 -2.54
C SER A 82 3.69 17.84 -2.28
N PRO A 83 3.48 17.31 -1.06
CA PRO A 83 3.80 15.92 -0.76
C PRO A 83 2.94 14.94 -1.57
N LEU A 84 1.84 15.37 -2.20
CA LEU A 84 1.02 14.52 -3.09
C LEU A 84 1.75 14.10 -4.36
N PHE A 85 2.75 14.84 -4.84
CA PHE A 85 3.54 14.44 -6.02
C PHE A 85 4.36 13.18 -5.77
N LEU A 86 4.69 12.90 -4.50
CA LEU A 86 5.42 11.71 -4.07
C LEU A 86 4.47 10.56 -3.71
N GLU A 87 3.16 10.81 -3.68
CA GLU A 87 2.16 9.83 -3.32
C GLU A 87 1.98 8.80 -4.44
N SER A 88 2.08 7.51 -4.10
CA SER A 88 2.03 6.43 -5.09
C SER A 88 0.61 6.01 -5.45
N SER A 89 -0.40 6.55 -4.77
CA SER A 89 -1.80 6.12 -4.86
C SER A 89 -2.63 7.11 -5.69
N PRO A 90 -3.01 6.78 -6.94
CA PRO A 90 -3.80 7.68 -7.78
C PRO A 90 -5.16 8.02 -7.17
N GLU A 91 -5.71 7.12 -6.34
CA GLU A 91 -6.97 7.36 -5.63
C GLU A 91 -6.87 8.51 -4.60
N ILE A 92 -5.70 8.73 -3.98
CA ILE A 92 -5.52 9.82 -3.02
C ILE A 92 -5.53 11.16 -3.76
N ILE A 93 -4.82 11.23 -4.88
CA ILE A 93 -4.79 12.40 -5.76
C ILE A 93 -6.20 12.72 -6.27
N TYR A 94 -6.94 11.72 -6.74
CA TYR A 94 -8.32 11.92 -7.19
C TYR A 94 -9.23 12.47 -6.08
N ARG A 95 -9.13 11.93 -4.86
CA ARG A 95 -9.93 12.40 -3.72
C ARG A 95 -9.51 13.79 -3.25
N TYR A 96 -8.22 14.13 -3.32
CA TYR A 96 -7.72 15.47 -3.05
C TYR A 96 -8.29 16.48 -4.06
N ASN A 97 -8.18 16.21 -5.36
CA ASN A 97 -8.70 17.12 -6.39
C ASN A 97 -10.21 17.37 -6.23
N ARG A 98 -10.96 16.35 -5.82
CA ARG A 98 -12.38 16.50 -5.46
C ARG A 98 -12.58 17.40 -4.24
N LEU A 99 -11.80 17.19 -3.17
CA LEU A 99 -11.85 18.04 -1.97
C LEU A 99 -11.58 19.51 -2.33
N GLU A 100 -10.54 19.75 -3.11
CA GLU A 100 -10.16 21.08 -3.60
C GLU A 100 -11.28 21.72 -4.43
N GLN A 101 -11.88 20.97 -5.36
CA GLN A 101 -13.03 21.44 -6.15
C GLN A 101 -14.21 21.85 -5.28
N TYR A 102 -14.62 21.01 -4.32
CA TYR A 102 -15.74 21.33 -3.42
C TYR A 102 -15.42 22.47 -2.46
N PHE A 103 -14.15 22.65 -2.10
CA PHE A 103 -13.71 23.77 -1.28
C PHE A 103 -13.89 25.10 -2.00
N TYR A 104 -13.41 25.20 -3.24
CA TYR A 104 -13.61 26.40 -4.05
C TYR A 104 -15.09 26.65 -4.38
N GLN A 105 -15.87 25.59 -4.65
CA GLN A 105 -17.30 25.70 -4.89
C GLN A 105 -18.05 26.28 -3.67
N TYR A 106 -17.69 25.85 -2.45
CA TYR A 106 -18.27 26.42 -1.23
C TYR A 106 -17.80 27.87 -1.00
N GLN A 107 -16.55 28.21 -1.33
CA GLN A 107 -16.07 29.60 -1.24
C GLN A 107 -16.83 30.54 -2.18
N THR A 108 -17.19 30.07 -3.39
CA THR A 108 -17.98 30.87 -4.34
C THR A 108 -19.46 30.93 -3.98
N GLU A 109 -20.02 29.83 -3.49
CA GLU A 109 -21.44 29.68 -3.18
C GLU A 109 -21.63 29.02 -1.81
N PRO A 110 -21.60 29.80 -0.71
CA PRO A 110 -21.75 29.27 0.64
C PRO A 110 -23.22 28.91 0.89
N ASN A 111 -23.57 27.65 0.65
CA ASN A 111 -24.88 27.08 0.97
C ASN A 111 -24.71 25.74 1.71
N GLU A 112 -25.79 25.28 2.33
CA GLU A 112 -25.80 24.05 3.14
C GLU A 112 -25.35 22.82 2.33
N THR A 113 -25.85 22.68 1.10
CA THR A 113 -25.52 21.56 0.21
C THR A 113 -24.02 21.50 -0.10
N ASN A 114 -23.42 22.63 -0.45
CA ASN A 114 -21.99 22.75 -0.77
C ASN A 114 -21.14 22.53 0.49
N TYR A 115 -21.61 22.99 1.65
CA TYR A 115 -20.97 22.71 2.95
C TYR A 115 -20.94 21.21 3.24
N GLU A 116 -22.07 20.51 3.10
CA GLU A 116 -22.15 19.07 3.34
C GLU A 116 -21.30 18.28 2.32
N GLN A 117 -21.28 18.69 1.06
CA GLN A 117 -20.43 18.08 0.02
C GLN A 117 -18.94 18.24 0.33
N LEU A 118 -18.51 19.44 0.76
CA LEU A 118 -17.13 19.72 1.17
C LEU A 118 -16.69 18.79 2.31
N TRP A 119 -17.45 18.74 3.41
CA TRP A 119 -17.09 17.92 4.56
C TRP A 119 -17.18 16.42 4.28
N THR A 120 -18.11 16.01 3.40
CA THR A 120 -18.17 14.63 2.91
C THR A 120 -16.91 14.28 2.11
N ALA A 121 -16.49 15.16 1.19
CA ALA A 121 -15.25 14.96 0.43
C ALA A 121 -14.03 14.93 1.35
N PHE A 122 -13.97 15.81 2.36
CA PHE A 122 -12.92 15.83 3.37
C PHE A 122 -12.87 14.53 4.16
N GLY A 123 -14.00 14.04 4.66
CA GLY A 123 -14.08 12.78 5.40
C GLY A 123 -13.64 11.56 4.57
N GLN A 124 -13.97 11.55 3.28
CA GLN A 124 -13.53 10.51 2.36
C GLN A 124 -12.03 10.56 2.05
N PHE A 125 -11.50 11.77 1.85
CA PHE A 125 -10.07 11.98 1.69
C PHE A 125 -9.32 11.50 2.93
N TYR A 126 -9.77 11.91 4.11
CA TYR A 126 -9.25 11.47 5.41
C TYR A 126 -9.27 9.95 5.55
N GLU A 127 -10.39 9.28 5.29
CA GLU A 127 -10.47 7.82 5.40
C GLU A 127 -9.49 7.12 4.47
N ARG A 128 -9.32 7.63 3.24
CA ARG A 128 -8.41 7.03 2.27
C ARG A 128 -6.95 7.18 2.70
N VAL A 129 -6.57 8.38 3.15
CA VAL A 129 -5.21 8.63 3.65
C VAL A 129 -4.96 7.80 4.91
N LEU A 130 -5.95 7.65 5.81
CA LEU A 130 -5.83 6.83 7.00
C LEU A 130 -5.64 5.35 6.64
N ARG A 131 -6.41 4.84 5.68
CA ARG A 131 -6.25 3.47 5.17
C ARG A 131 -4.87 3.25 4.56
N LYS A 132 -4.37 4.22 3.80
CA LYS A 132 -3.02 4.18 3.24
C LYS A 132 -1.96 4.18 4.34
N LEU A 133 -2.12 4.99 5.39
CA LEU A 133 -1.25 4.99 6.56
C LEU A 133 -1.23 3.60 7.22
N GLU A 134 -2.39 2.99 7.44
CA GLU A 134 -2.50 1.64 8.00
C GLU A 134 -1.85 0.57 7.11
N GLU A 135 -2.00 0.68 5.79
CA GLU A 135 -1.34 -0.20 4.81
C GLU A 135 0.18 -0.07 4.87
N CYS A 136 0.71 1.16 4.82
CA CYS A 136 2.13 1.44 4.91
C CYS A 136 2.70 0.94 6.25
N HIS A 137 2.03 1.26 7.37
CA HIS A 137 2.40 0.80 8.70
C HIS A 137 2.44 -0.74 8.75
N ARG A 138 1.42 -1.42 8.21
CA ARG A 138 1.39 -2.88 8.17
C ARG A 138 2.54 -3.47 7.36
N VAL A 139 2.88 -2.88 6.22
CA VAL A 139 3.99 -3.35 5.37
C VAL A 139 5.32 -3.21 6.11
N VAL A 140 5.57 -2.04 6.70
CA VAL A 140 6.79 -1.73 7.45
C VAL A 140 6.90 -2.64 8.69
N PHE A 141 5.86 -2.67 9.53
CA PHE A 141 5.85 -3.50 10.73
C PHE A 141 5.92 -4.99 10.44
N LYS A 142 5.36 -5.48 9.33
CA LYS A 142 5.48 -6.91 8.97
C LYS A 142 6.94 -7.30 8.73
N SER A 143 7.72 -6.43 8.08
CA SER A 143 9.15 -6.65 7.87
C SER A 143 9.89 -6.68 9.21
N PHE A 144 9.61 -5.70 10.08
CA PHE A 144 10.21 -5.62 11.40
C PHE A 144 9.79 -6.75 12.34
N ASP A 145 8.54 -7.20 12.31
CA ASP A 145 8.01 -8.23 13.21
C ASP A 145 8.64 -9.60 12.93
N TRP A 146 8.98 -9.92 11.68
CA TRP A 146 9.80 -11.11 11.41
C TRP A 146 11.18 -10.98 12.05
N ASN A 147 11.88 -9.87 11.84
CA ASN A 147 13.22 -9.65 12.37
C ASN A 147 13.21 -9.64 13.90
N TYR A 148 12.24 -8.96 14.51
CA TYR A 148 12.02 -8.90 15.95
C TYR A 148 11.71 -10.28 16.55
N ARG A 149 10.86 -11.08 15.90
CA ARG A 149 10.59 -12.46 16.30
C ARG A 149 11.83 -13.36 16.18
N MET A 150 12.73 -13.09 15.24
CA MET A 150 13.99 -13.83 15.08
C MET A 150 15.05 -13.42 16.10
N GLU A 151 15.13 -12.13 16.44
CA GLU A 151 16.10 -11.60 17.39
C GLU A 151 15.88 -12.12 18.82
N ARG A 152 14.61 -12.35 19.20
CA ARG A 152 14.26 -12.92 20.51
C ARG A 152 14.50 -14.42 20.64
N LYS A 153 14.90 -15.11 19.56
CA LYS A 153 15.09 -16.57 19.55
C LYS A 153 16.56 -16.92 19.68
N ASN A 154 16.86 -18.09 20.27
CA ASN A 154 18.23 -18.60 20.30
C ASN A 154 18.81 -18.68 18.88
N PRO A 155 20.13 -18.41 18.72
CA PRO A 155 20.78 -18.36 17.41
C PRO A 155 20.59 -19.66 16.61
N PHE A 156 20.59 -20.80 17.29
CA PHE A 156 20.31 -22.10 16.66
C PHE A 156 18.90 -22.17 16.05
N PHE A 157 17.87 -21.77 16.81
CA PHE A 157 16.50 -21.75 16.31
C PHE A 157 16.33 -20.74 15.19
N ARG A 158 16.98 -19.57 15.27
CA ARG A 158 16.98 -18.57 14.20
C ARG A 158 17.51 -19.15 12.88
N LEU A 159 18.66 -19.83 12.93
CA LEU A 159 19.23 -20.48 11.74
C LEU A 159 18.28 -21.54 11.16
N LEU A 160 17.63 -22.33 12.02
CA LEU A 160 16.66 -23.34 11.61
C LEU A 160 15.42 -22.70 10.95
N PHE A 161 14.93 -21.59 11.52
CA PHE A 161 13.81 -20.82 10.98
C PHE A 161 14.12 -20.18 9.61
N GLU A 162 15.28 -19.57 9.47
CA GLU A 162 15.75 -18.98 8.20
C GLU A 162 15.99 -20.07 7.14
N SER A 163 16.62 -21.17 7.53
CA SER A 163 16.87 -22.32 6.64
C SER A 163 15.55 -22.94 6.15
N PHE A 164 14.60 -23.16 7.06
CA PHE A 164 13.28 -23.68 6.70
C PHE A 164 12.53 -22.75 5.73
N ARG A 165 12.62 -21.44 5.92
CA ARG A 165 12.03 -20.45 5.00
C ARG A 165 12.62 -20.58 3.59
N ILE A 166 13.95 -20.65 3.48
CA ILE A 166 14.63 -20.83 2.19
C ILE A 166 14.20 -22.15 1.54
N SER A 167 14.17 -23.25 2.30
CA SER A 167 13.71 -24.55 1.80
C SER A 167 12.25 -24.50 1.33
N TYR A 168 11.36 -23.85 2.09
CA TYR A 168 9.96 -23.74 1.72
C TYR A 168 9.75 -22.90 0.44
N GLU A 169 10.47 -21.79 0.28
CA GLU A 169 10.42 -20.97 -0.94
C GLU A 169 10.97 -21.77 -2.14
N PHE A 170 12.05 -22.53 -1.95
CA PHE A 170 12.62 -23.40 -2.97
C PHE A 170 11.67 -24.53 -3.42
N ILE A 171 11.08 -25.26 -2.47
CA ILE A 171 10.11 -26.34 -2.76
C ILE A 171 8.87 -25.77 -3.44
N THR A 172 8.41 -24.58 -3.03
CA THR A 172 7.31 -23.88 -3.72
C THR A 172 7.67 -23.56 -5.17
N GLY A 173 8.88 -23.10 -5.44
CA GLY A 173 9.38 -22.88 -6.80
C GLY A 173 9.43 -24.16 -7.64
N ILE A 174 9.96 -25.26 -7.08
CA ILE A 174 9.97 -26.58 -7.75
C ILE A 174 8.55 -27.03 -8.07
N THR A 175 7.62 -26.83 -7.13
CA THR A 175 6.21 -27.22 -7.32
C THR A 175 5.56 -26.42 -8.44
N GLN A 176 5.80 -25.11 -8.50
CA GLN A 176 5.32 -24.26 -9.60
C GLN A 176 5.90 -24.69 -10.95
N PHE A 177 7.19 -25.01 -11.00
CA PHE A 177 7.84 -25.51 -12.21
C PHE A 177 7.27 -26.87 -12.64
N SER A 178 7.09 -27.80 -11.69
CA SER A 178 6.49 -29.11 -11.96
C SER A 178 5.06 -28.99 -12.49
N LEU A 179 4.26 -28.09 -11.92
CA LEU A 179 2.92 -27.78 -12.41
C LEU A 179 2.95 -27.21 -13.83
N LEU A 180 3.91 -26.32 -14.14
CA LEU A 180 4.08 -25.79 -15.50
C LEU A 180 4.37 -26.90 -16.50
N VAL A 181 5.32 -27.80 -16.20
CA VAL A 181 5.65 -28.95 -17.06
C VAL A 181 4.44 -29.87 -17.23
N CYS A 182 3.70 -30.13 -16.15
CA CYS A 182 2.47 -30.93 -16.17
C CYS A 182 1.40 -30.30 -17.07
N VAL A 183 1.18 -28.98 -16.99
CA VAL A 183 0.23 -28.25 -17.83
C VAL A 183 0.66 -28.29 -19.30
N LEU A 184 1.93 -28.06 -19.60
CA LEU A 184 2.46 -28.16 -20.97
C LEU A 184 2.28 -29.58 -21.55
N THR A 185 2.53 -30.61 -20.74
CA THR A 185 2.33 -32.01 -21.13
C THR A 185 0.85 -32.30 -21.42
N LEU A 186 -0.07 -31.73 -20.63
CA LEU A 186 -1.50 -31.87 -20.83
C LEU A 186 -1.96 -31.15 -22.11
N ILE A 187 -1.45 -29.95 -22.39
CA ILE A 187 -1.72 -29.21 -23.63
C ILE A 187 -1.27 -30.04 -24.84
N GLU A 188 -0.06 -30.60 -24.83
CA GLU A 188 0.42 -31.46 -25.91
C GLU A 188 -0.44 -32.72 -26.07
N PHE A 189 -0.85 -33.34 -24.95
CA PHE A 189 -1.72 -34.51 -24.98
C PHE A 189 -3.08 -34.22 -25.63
N VAL A 190 -3.71 -33.08 -25.27
CA VAL A 190 -4.97 -32.65 -25.87
C VAL A 190 -4.81 -32.32 -27.35
N ALA A 191 -3.74 -31.60 -27.72
CA ALA A 191 -3.45 -31.28 -29.12
C ALA A 191 -3.27 -32.56 -29.97
N HIS A 192 -2.57 -33.56 -29.42
CA HIS A 192 -2.38 -34.86 -30.07
C HIS A 192 -3.70 -35.62 -30.30
N LEU A 193 -4.64 -35.53 -29.35
CA LEU A 193 -5.97 -36.12 -29.49
C LEU A 193 -6.84 -35.42 -30.55
N VAL A 194 -6.70 -34.09 -30.69
CA VAL A 194 -7.55 -33.28 -31.59
C VAL A 194 -7.07 -33.30 -33.03
N GLU A 195 -5.78 -33.05 -33.29
CA GLU A 195 -5.32 -32.78 -34.67
C GLU A 195 -4.81 -34.04 -35.41
N ARG A 196 -4.58 -35.18 -34.74
CA ARG A 196 -3.97 -36.40 -35.33
C ARG A 196 -2.70 -36.15 -36.16
N THR A 197 -2.08 -34.97 -36.05
CA THR A 197 -0.89 -34.58 -36.80
C THR A 197 0.36 -34.93 -36.00
N ALA A 198 1.40 -35.31 -36.73
CA ALA A 198 2.70 -35.75 -36.22
C ALA A 198 3.58 -34.57 -35.75
N THR A 199 3.03 -33.62 -35.01
CA THR A 199 3.85 -32.68 -34.24
C THR A 199 4.69 -33.50 -33.25
N GLN A 200 5.98 -33.18 -33.14
CA GLN A 200 6.95 -33.97 -32.38
C GLN A 200 6.51 -34.12 -30.91
N VAL A 201 5.95 -35.27 -30.56
CA VAL A 201 5.37 -35.53 -29.24
C VAL A 201 6.47 -35.87 -28.23
N LEU A 202 7.26 -34.87 -27.85
CA LEU A 202 8.41 -35.07 -26.96
C LEU A 202 7.97 -35.28 -25.51
N LEU A 203 7.03 -34.48 -24.97
CA LEU A 203 6.64 -34.57 -23.56
C LEU A 203 5.66 -35.71 -23.28
N VAL A 204 4.69 -35.98 -24.17
CA VAL A 204 3.69 -37.04 -23.93
C VAL A 204 4.33 -38.42 -23.79
N LYS A 205 5.44 -38.69 -24.49
CA LYS A 205 6.20 -39.94 -24.30
C LYS A 205 6.63 -40.16 -22.85
N TYR A 206 6.89 -39.07 -22.12
CA TYR A 206 7.28 -39.09 -20.70
C TYR A 206 6.12 -38.78 -19.75
N ALA A 207 4.89 -38.62 -20.23
CA ALA A 207 3.70 -38.41 -19.41
C ALA A 207 3.56 -39.39 -18.22
N PRO A 208 3.75 -40.73 -18.38
CA PRO A 208 3.64 -41.65 -17.25
C PRO A 208 4.70 -41.44 -16.17
N LEU A 209 5.79 -40.72 -16.45
CA LEU A 209 6.80 -40.31 -15.47
C LEU A 209 6.50 -38.92 -14.88
N ILE A 210 6.09 -37.97 -15.73
CA ILE A 210 5.86 -36.56 -15.35
C ILE A 210 4.70 -36.44 -14.35
N PHE A 211 3.58 -37.13 -14.59
CA PHE A 211 2.40 -37.05 -13.72
C PHE A 211 2.64 -37.56 -12.29
N PRO A 212 3.15 -38.78 -12.05
CA PRO A 212 3.39 -39.25 -10.69
C PRO A 212 4.49 -38.44 -9.98
N LEU A 213 5.53 -37.99 -10.70
CA LEU A 213 6.56 -37.12 -10.13
C LEU A 213 5.95 -35.79 -9.67
N THR A 214 5.08 -35.19 -10.49
CA THR A 214 4.39 -33.94 -10.14
C THR A 214 3.46 -34.15 -8.93
N ALA A 215 2.71 -35.26 -8.88
CA ALA A 215 1.87 -35.60 -7.75
C ALA A 215 2.69 -35.76 -6.46
N MET A 216 3.84 -36.44 -6.52
CA MET A 216 4.75 -36.61 -5.38
C MET A 216 5.28 -35.25 -4.88
N ILE A 217 5.69 -34.36 -5.81
CA ILE A 217 6.16 -33.00 -5.46
C ILE A 217 5.04 -32.19 -4.81
N ILE A 218 3.81 -32.27 -5.30
CA ILE A 218 2.65 -31.58 -4.72
C ILE A 218 2.35 -32.10 -3.32
N ILE A 219 2.34 -33.42 -3.11
CA ILE A 219 2.12 -34.02 -1.78
C ILE A 219 3.22 -33.56 -0.81
N PHE A 220 4.48 -33.60 -1.25
CA PHE A 220 5.60 -33.11 -0.45
C PHE A 220 5.46 -31.63 -0.09
N TRP A 221 5.06 -30.80 -1.06
CA TRP A 221 4.78 -29.38 -0.84
C TRP A 221 3.62 -29.16 0.15
N LEU A 222 2.55 -29.95 0.07
CA LEU A 222 1.43 -29.90 1.00
C LEU A 222 1.86 -30.26 2.43
N CYS A 223 2.70 -31.29 2.60
CA CYS A 223 3.29 -31.64 3.89
C CYS A 223 4.14 -30.47 4.45
N PHE A 224 5.00 -29.88 3.61
CA PHE A 224 5.82 -28.72 3.99
C PHE A 224 4.96 -27.51 4.32
N TYR A 225 3.87 -27.29 3.60
CA TYR A 225 2.91 -26.23 3.87
C TYR A 225 2.19 -26.44 5.21
N GLY A 226 1.75 -27.67 5.50
CA GLY A 226 1.16 -28.04 6.79
C GLY A 226 2.13 -27.83 7.95
N LEU A 227 3.39 -28.25 7.79
CA LEU A 227 4.44 -28.06 8.79
C LEU A 227 4.76 -26.58 9.02
N ASN A 228 4.84 -25.79 7.93
CA ASN A 228 4.98 -24.34 7.99
C ASN A 228 3.80 -23.69 8.74
N HIS A 229 2.57 -24.17 8.50
CA HIS A 229 1.39 -23.65 9.18
C HIS A 229 1.40 -24.00 10.67
N ALA A 230 1.74 -25.25 11.04
CA ALA A 230 1.69 -25.73 12.41
C ALA A 230 2.78 -25.12 13.30
N ILE A 231 4.02 -25.05 12.82
CA ILE A 231 5.19 -24.72 13.65
C ILE A 231 5.61 -23.27 13.45
N PHE A 232 5.58 -22.79 12.20
CA PHE A 232 6.27 -21.57 11.81
C PHE A 232 5.33 -20.36 11.75
N ASN A 233 4.03 -20.57 11.49
CA ASN A 233 3.02 -19.52 11.27
C ASN A 233 3.47 -18.42 10.30
N TYR A 234 4.46 -18.70 9.45
CA TYR A 234 5.16 -17.71 8.60
C TYR A 234 4.22 -16.94 7.65
N LYS A 235 3.06 -17.52 7.33
CA LYS A 235 2.03 -16.91 6.47
C LYS A 235 0.68 -16.63 7.17
N LYS A 236 0.54 -16.80 8.49
CA LYS A 236 -0.77 -16.56 9.13
C LYS A 236 -1.19 -15.07 9.10
N ASP A 237 -0.23 -14.17 8.87
CA ASP A 237 -0.45 -12.72 8.74
C ASP A 237 -0.80 -12.25 7.32
N TRP A 238 -1.27 -13.14 6.43
CA TRP A 238 -2.03 -12.70 5.25
C TRP A 238 -3.41 -12.20 5.73
N VAL A 239 -3.39 -11.04 6.39
CA VAL A 239 -4.56 -10.31 6.85
C VAL A 239 -5.44 -10.10 5.62
N ARG A 240 -6.63 -10.71 5.62
CA ARG A 240 -7.64 -10.45 4.61
C ARG A 240 -7.72 -8.94 4.44
N PRO A 241 -7.45 -8.37 3.25
CA PRO A 241 -7.74 -6.97 3.03
C PRO A 241 -9.22 -6.81 3.41
N LYS A 242 -9.52 -5.96 4.38
CA LYS A 242 -10.91 -5.57 4.61
C LYS A 242 -11.38 -5.05 3.25
N LYS A 243 -12.38 -5.70 2.65
CA LYS A 243 -12.89 -5.32 1.34
C LYS A 243 -13.09 -3.80 1.36
N PRO A 244 -12.52 -3.04 0.40
CA PRO A 244 -12.83 -1.63 0.29
C PRO A 244 -14.34 -1.51 0.18
N ALA A 245 -14.97 -0.67 1.01
CA ALA A 245 -16.39 -0.42 0.92
C ALA A 245 -16.69 0.09 -0.50
N GLU A 246 -17.43 -0.71 -1.27
CA GLU A 246 -17.86 -0.39 -2.63
C GLU A 246 -18.96 0.68 -2.57
N GLY A 247 -18.78 1.78 -3.32
CA GLY A 247 -19.86 2.67 -3.75
C GLY A 247 -20.16 3.93 -2.92
N PHE A 248 -20.44 5.02 -3.63
CA PHE A 248 -21.08 6.23 -3.11
C PHE A 248 -22.59 5.97 -3.01
N GLY A 249 -23.04 5.37 -1.91
CA GLY A 249 -24.45 5.38 -1.51
C GLY A 249 -24.70 6.48 -0.48
N SER A 250 -25.95 6.93 -0.34
CA SER A 250 -26.41 7.75 0.80
C SER A 250 -25.97 7.17 2.15
N TYR A 251 -25.93 5.83 2.23
CA TYR A 251 -25.40 5.07 3.36
C TYR A 251 -23.95 5.42 3.76
N THR A 252 -23.11 5.83 2.80
CA THR A 252 -21.70 6.20 3.06
C THR A 252 -21.62 7.58 3.73
N VAL A 253 -22.53 8.51 3.38
CA VAL A 253 -22.61 9.84 3.99
C VAL A 253 -23.04 9.73 5.45
N ASP A 254 -24.11 8.98 5.73
CA ASP A 254 -24.60 8.75 7.10
C ASP A 254 -23.54 8.07 7.99
N ARG A 255 -22.79 7.11 7.41
CA ARG A 255 -21.72 6.42 8.12
C ARG A 255 -20.55 7.35 8.44
N ILE A 256 -20.15 8.20 7.50
CA ILE A 256 -19.07 9.18 7.68
C ILE A 256 -19.51 10.21 8.72
N LYS A 257 -20.73 10.75 8.62
CA LYS A 257 -21.32 11.70 9.58
C LYS A 257 -21.39 11.12 10.99
N LYS A 258 -21.74 9.83 11.13
CA LYS A 258 -21.72 9.12 12.42
C LYS A 258 -20.31 8.88 12.96
N LYS A 259 -19.32 8.66 12.08
CA LYS A 259 -17.94 8.34 12.47
C LYS A 259 -17.09 9.58 12.76
N TYR A 260 -17.36 10.67 12.04
CA TYR A 260 -16.69 11.95 12.16
C TYR A 260 -17.79 13.03 12.23
N PRO A 261 -18.37 13.29 13.42
CA PRO A 261 -19.39 14.32 13.54
C PRO A 261 -18.78 15.68 13.22
N TYR A 262 -19.13 16.25 12.08
CA TYR A 262 -18.91 17.65 11.75
C TYR A 262 -20.17 18.45 12.14
N PRO A 263 -20.02 19.71 12.61
CA PRO A 263 -21.14 20.57 12.97
C PRO A 263 -22.07 20.73 11.77
N THR A 264 -23.37 20.74 12.03
CA THR A 264 -24.36 20.99 10.98
C THR A 264 -24.26 22.44 10.51
N TYR A 265 -24.80 22.73 9.33
CA TYR A 265 -24.80 24.09 8.79
C TYR A 265 -25.47 25.10 9.74
N ASP A 266 -26.53 24.67 10.42
CA ASP A 266 -27.26 25.49 11.42
C ASP A 266 -26.41 25.80 12.67
N ASP A 267 -25.68 24.82 13.20
CA ASP A 267 -24.71 25.04 14.30
C ASP A 267 -23.60 26.03 13.87
N ALA A 268 -23.32 26.06 12.57
CA ALA A 268 -22.24 26.82 11.98
C ALA A 268 -22.64 28.28 11.65
N HIS A 269 -23.93 28.58 11.46
CA HIS A 269 -24.38 29.96 11.20
C HIS A 269 -24.85 30.69 12.46
N ASN A 270 -25.46 30.00 13.43
CA ASN A 270 -25.91 30.62 14.67
C ASN A 270 -24.78 31.16 15.57
N ASN A 271 -23.52 30.74 15.33
CA ASN A 271 -22.36 31.25 16.08
C ASN A 271 -21.69 32.49 15.46
N GLN A 272 -22.02 32.85 14.20
CA GLN A 272 -21.44 34.04 13.55
C GLN A 272 -22.05 35.35 14.04
N ASP A 273 -23.27 35.33 14.59
CA ASP A 273 -23.94 36.52 15.15
C ASP A 273 -23.36 36.97 16.50
N THR A 274 -22.39 36.23 17.05
CA THR A 274 -21.73 36.51 18.33
C THR A 274 -20.27 36.95 18.21
N GLN A 275 -19.77 37.26 17.00
CA GLN A 275 -18.47 37.93 16.91
C GLN A 275 -18.62 39.38 17.42
N PRO A 276 -17.97 39.75 18.54
CA PRO A 276 -17.96 41.14 18.98
C PRO A 276 -17.33 41.98 17.87
N ALA A 277 -17.99 43.08 17.51
CA ALA A 277 -17.45 44.06 16.58
C ALA A 277 -16.03 44.40 17.02
N ILE A 278 -15.05 44.01 16.20
CA ILE A 278 -13.66 44.44 16.40
C ILE A 278 -13.68 45.93 16.09
N ASP A 279 -13.72 46.72 17.16
CA ASP A 279 -13.58 48.17 17.11
C ASP A 279 -12.16 48.44 16.62
N ILE A 280 -12.02 48.71 15.33
CA ILE A 280 -10.76 49.09 14.71
C ILE A 280 -10.47 50.51 15.21
N GLN A 281 -9.79 50.60 16.35
CA GLN A 281 -9.17 51.84 16.78
C GLN A 281 -8.15 52.26 15.72
N GLN A 282 -8.52 53.27 14.94
CA GLN A 282 -7.61 54.02 14.08
C GLN A 282 -6.41 54.48 14.91
N PRO A 283 -5.17 54.16 14.52
CA PRO A 283 -4.02 54.74 15.19
C PRO A 283 -4.03 56.25 14.98
N ALA A 284 -3.98 56.97 16.10
CA ALA A 284 -3.86 58.41 16.13
C ALA A 284 -2.62 58.84 15.34
N ASN A 285 -2.87 59.68 14.34
CA ASN A 285 -1.87 60.38 13.57
C ASN A 285 -1.12 61.32 14.53
N SER A 286 0.12 60.98 14.91
CA SER A 286 1.01 61.92 15.60
C SER A 286 1.92 62.56 14.57
N ASP A 287 1.66 63.85 14.36
CA ASP A 287 2.41 64.80 13.55
C ASP A 287 3.91 64.86 13.89
N GLN A 288 4.66 65.14 12.81
CA GLN A 288 5.77 66.07 12.69
C GLN A 288 6.72 66.22 13.90
N ASP A 289 7.98 65.87 13.67
CA ASP A 289 9.08 66.73 14.13
C ASP A 289 10.07 67.00 13.00
N GLU A 290 10.25 68.29 12.81
CA GLU A 290 11.08 69.02 11.87
C GLU A 290 12.52 69.06 12.42
N VAL A 291 13.52 68.54 11.70
CA VAL A 291 14.93 68.84 12.00
C VAL A 291 15.64 69.28 10.74
N LYS A 292 15.77 70.62 10.63
CA LYS A 292 16.76 71.31 9.82
C LYS A 292 18.13 71.32 10.52
N VAL A 293 19.15 71.65 9.72
CA VAL A 293 20.50 72.15 10.09
C VAL A 293 21.49 71.00 10.38
N SER A 294 22.62 70.82 9.67
CA SER A 294 23.49 71.70 8.87
C SER A 294 24.16 70.91 7.75
#